data_AF-A0A8B9LX78-F1
#
_entry.id   AF-A0A8B9LX78-F1
#
_cell.length_a   1.000
_cell.length_b   1.000
_cell.length_c   1.000
_cell.angle_alpha   90.00
_cell.angle_beta   90.00
_cell.angle_gamma   90.00
#
_symmetry.space_group_name_H-M   'P 1'
#
loop_
_entity.id
_entity.type
_entity.pdbx_description
1 polymer ?
#
loop_
_entity_poly.entity_id
_entity_poly.type
_entity_poly.pdbx_seq_one_letter_code
_entity_poly.pdbx_strand_id
1 'polypeptide(L)'
;MLSFASYYGDHMVLQKEPAGAVVWGYGEPGAAVTVTLSRDGGLIVMKKMVQVKGPPGTWTTVLDPMDQGGPYMLTAGQGSENVTLQDIYFGDVWLCSGQSNMAMTVLQIANASQELVAAAYYPYVRIFAAAPVRSDVELEDLEQIDLLWSIPTAENLGHGNFTYFSAVCWLLGRYLYEALRYPIGLVEAAWGGTPIEAWSSPRALQACGLSEDMGSISPHRHLSGPQTPSVLWNAMIHPLLNMTLRGVAWYQGEANAFLHTDQYNCTFPALIADWRQAFHTGSAGQTELLLPFGFVQLSTYRRQSPHDSFTWLRWHQTADLGVVPNAKMPGTFMAVAMDLCDERSPYGSIHPRDKQNVAHRLHLGARAVAYGEKDLVFQGPYPTRAILEVTRGVLNVTYSQELVWRRRDTRAFEVCCSSQPSPCGWLPAPMVAVESRTVMLAVAGCGTLVLGLRYAWAEWPCEYQSCALYNSQGLPAPPFLLDALPTGETPGHLETAGGRELLLLPGSWFSQGI
;
A
#
# COMPACT_ATOMS: atom_id res chain seq x y z
N MET A 1 18.21 -15.47 30.38
CA MET A 1 19.02 -15.81 29.18
C MET A 1 19.04 -14.61 28.25
N LEU A 2 20.24 -14.15 27.88
CA LEU A 2 20.41 -13.03 26.95
C LEU A 2 20.02 -13.42 25.51
N SER A 3 19.22 -12.61 24.84
CA SER A 3 18.93 -12.76 23.40
C SER A 3 18.55 -11.42 22.75
N PHE A 4 18.62 -11.35 21.43
CA PHE A 4 17.89 -10.34 20.65
C PHE A 4 16.41 -10.77 20.53
N ALA A 5 15.55 -9.83 20.14
CA ALA A 5 14.18 -10.17 19.71
C ALA A 5 14.20 -11.09 18.48
N SER A 6 13.14 -11.88 18.30
CA SER A 6 13.13 -13.05 17.42
C SER A 6 13.40 -12.70 15.96
N TYR A 7 12.95 -11.54 15.49
CA TYR A 7 13.14 -11.11 14.10
C TYR A 7 14.54 -10.57 13.77
N TYR A 8 15.44 -10.43 14.74
CA TYR A 8 16.84 -10.10 14.44
C TYR A 8 17.63 -11.38 14.11
N GLY A 9 18.44 -11.31 13.06
CA GLY A 9 19.22 -12.46 12.59
C GLY A 9 20.42 -12.05 11.76
N ASP A 10 21.24 -13.04 11.41
CA ASP A 10 22.33 -12.86 10.43
C ASP A 10 21.78 -12.38 9.07
N HIS A 11 22.60 -11.73 8.27
CA HIS A 11 22.25 -11.19 6.94
C HIS A 11 21.21 -10.07 6.92
N MET A 12 20.76 -9.55 8.08
CA MET A 12 19.73 -8.52 8.12
C MET A 12 20.20 -7.15 7.62
N VAL A 13 19.23 -6.30 7.30
CA VAL A 13 19.44 -4.86 7.08
C VAL A 13 18.78 -4.08 8.21
N LEU A 14 19.55 -3.19 8.83
CA LEU A 14 19.07 -2.19 9.76
C LEU A 14 18.90 -0.84 9.05
N GLN A 15 17.97 -0.03 9.53
CA GLN A 15 17.71 1.28 8.93
C GLN A 15 18.95 2.20 9.04
N LYS A 16 19.38 2.74 7.91
CA LYS A 16 20.45 3.73 7.80
C LYS A 16 19.99 5.13 8.20
N GLU A 17 20.97 6.02 8.29
CA GLU A 17 20.77 7.46 8.51
C GLU A 17 19.76 8.12 7.53
N PRO A 18 19.11 9.23 7.94
CA PRO A 18 19.34 10.04 9.15
C PRO A 18 18.80 9.45 10.46
N ALA A 19 17.98 8.40 10.39
CA ALA A 19 17.48 7.70 11.56
C ALA A 19 18.54 6.76 12.16
N GLY A 20 18.41 6.46 13.46
CA GLY A 20 19.12 5.39 14.14
C GLY A 20 18.28 4.10 14.12
N ALA A 21 18.93 2.96 13.92
CA ALA A 21 18.26 1.67 14.05
C ALA A 21 18.03 1.34 15.53
N VAL A 22 16.79 1.00 15.88
CA VAL A 22 16.46 0.49 17.21
C VAL A 22 16.81 -1.00 17.25
N VAL A 23 17.40 -1.44 18.36
CA VAL A 23 17.75 -2.83 18.62
C VAL A 23 17.32 -3.18 20.04
N TRP A 24 16.69 -4.33 20.20
CA TRP A 24 16.15 -4.76 21.49
C TRP A 24 16.16 -6.28 21.63
N GLY A 25 15.92 -6.75 22.85
CA GLY A 25 15.81 -8.17 23.16
C GLY A 25 15.60 -8.44 24.65
N TYR A 26 15.99 -9.63 25.10
CA TYR A 26 15.76 -10.13 26.44
C TYR A 26 17.06 -10.33 27.22
N GLY A 27 17.01 -10.25 28.55
CA GLY A 27 18.12 -10.51 29.45
C GLY A 27 17.68 -10.59 30.90
N GLU A 28 18.62 -10.76 31.83
CA GLU A 28 18.31 -10.79 33.26
C GLU A 28 17.84 -9.41 33.78
N PRO A 29 16.65 -9.26 34.39
CA PRO A 29 16.16 -7.99 34.92
C PRO A 29 17.14 -7.30 35.88
N GLY A 30 17.37 -6.00 35.68
CA GLY A 30 18.30 -5.20 36.49
C GLY A 30 19.78 -5.35 36.14
N ALA A 31 20.13 -6.25 35.21
CA ALA A 31 21.48 -6.32 34.67
C ALA A 31 21.71 -5.29 33.55
N ALA A 32 22.98 -5.00 33.25
CA ALA A 32 23.36 -4.17 32.12
C ALA A 32 23.66 -5.04 30.89
N VAL A 33 23.15 -4.63 29.73
CA VAL A 33 23.50 -5.17 28.42
C VAL A 33 24.38 -4.17 27.68
N THR A 34 25.49 -4.65 27.15
CA THR A 34 26.39 -3.89 26.28
C THR A 34 26.15 -4.31 24.84
N VAL A 35 25.65 -3.40 24.01
CA VAL A 35 25.47 -3.59 22.57
C VAL A 35 26.69 -3.00 21.86
N THR A 36 27.40 -3.81 21.10
CA THR A 36 28.64 -3.45 20.40
C THR A 36 28.46 -3.70 18.90
N LEU A 37 28.70 -2.67 18.09
CA LEU A 37 28.80 -2.79 16.64
C LEU A 37 30.28 -2.77 16.25
N SER A 38 30.73 -3.76 15.48
CA SER A 38 32.10 -3.86 15.01
C SER A 38 32.19 -4.16 13.50
N ARG A 39 33.33 -3.85 12.90
CA ARG A 39 33.71 -4.25 11.53
C ARG A 39 34.64 -5.46 11.54
N ASP A 40 34.90 -6.00 10.36
CA ASP A 40 35.92 -7.01 10.13
C ASP A 40 37.25 -6.66 10.83
N GLY A 41 37.87 -7.67 11.45
CA GLY A 41 39.05 -7.50 12.29
C GLY A 41 38.76 -7.03 13.72
N GLY A 42 37.49 -6.89 14.11
CA GLY A 42 37.07 -6.62 15.50
C GLY A 42 37.13 -5.15 15.90
N LEU A 43 37.30 -4.23 14.94
CA LEU A 43 37.29 -2.79 15.22
C LEU A 43 35.90 -2.36 15.69
N ILE A 44 35.80 -1.90 16.94
CA ILE A 44 34.55 -1.38 17.51
C ILE A 44 34.23 -0.03 16.88
N VAL A 45 33.07 0.04 16.24
CA VAL A 45 32.52 1.27 15.62
C VAL A 45 31.60 2.00 16.61
N MET A 46 30.83 1.24 17.39
CA MET A 46 29.88 1.79 18.34
C MET A 46 29.75 0.87 19.55
N LYS A 47 29.51 1.46 20.71
CA LYS A 47 29.18 0.75 21.94
C LYS A 47 28.09 1.50 22.71
N LYS A 48 26.99 0.81 23.02
CA LYS A 48 25.88 1.30 23.84
C LYS A 48 25.72 0.41 25.06
N MET A 49 25.35 1.00 26.19
CA MET A 49 25.03 0.26 27.40
C MET A 49 23.61 0.62 27.84
N VAL A 50 22.81 -0.39 28.15
CA VAL A 50 21.41 -0.24 28.56
C VAL A 50 21.09 -1.18 29.72
N GLN A 51 20.16 -0.77 30.57
CA GLN A 51 19.65 -1.62 31.66
C GLN A 51 18.49 -2.47 31.16
N VAL A 52 18.49 -3.74 31.55
CA VAL A 52 17.32 -4.61 31.36
C VAL A 52 16.24 -4.18 32.33
N LYS A 53 15.06 -3.87 31.80
CA LYS A 53 13.89 -3.45 32.59
C LYS A 53 13.25 -4.67 33.29
N GLY A 54 12.30 -4.43 34.19
CA GLY A 54 11.61 -5.47 34.96
C GLY A 54 10.94 -6.55 34.10
N PRO A 55 10.26 -7.55 34.70
CA PRO A 55 9.61 -8.62 33.95
C PRO A 55 8.78 -8.05 32.77
N PRO A 56 8.97 -8.54 31.53
CA PRO A 56 9.59 -9.82 31.16
C PRO A 56 11.11 -9.81 30.99
N GLY A 57 11.81 -8.72 31.29
CA GLY A 57 13.27 -8.65 31.19
C GLY A 57 13.77 -8.16 29.83
N THR A 58 13.22 -7.05 29.33
CA THR A 58 13.61 -6.49 28.03
C THR A 58 14.64 -5.37 28.14
N TRP A 59 15.49 -5.27 27.13
CA TRP A 59 16.40 -4.15 26.92
C TRP A 59 16.19 -3.59 25.51
N THR A 60 16.36 -2.28 25.33
CA THR A 60 16.21 -1.61 24.03
C THR A 60 17.17 -0.43 23.93
N THR A 61 17.81 -0.25 22.78
CA THR A 61 18.70 0.87 22.54
C THR A 61 18.59 1.35 21.10
N VAL A 62 18.81 2.65 20.89
CA VAL A 62 18.93 3.25 19.56
C VAL A 62 20.41 3.30 19.23
N LEU A 63 20.80 2.65 18.14
CA LEU A 63 22.14 2.81 17.56
C LEU A 63 22.28 4.23 17.01
N ASP A 64 23.48 4.80 17.07
CA ASP A 64 23.72 6.07 16.38
C ASP A 64 23.41 5.92 14.88
N PRO A 65 22.91 6.96 14.19
CA PRO A 65 22.70 6.92 12.75
C PRO A 65 23.96 6.48 12.02
N MET A 66 23.80 5.51 11.11
CA MET A 66 24.90 4.90 10.36
C MET A 66 24.71 5.14 8.87
N ASP A 67 25.81 5.49 8.21
CA ASP A 67 25.91 5.46 6.75
C ASP A 67 25.55 4.08 6.19
N GLN A 68 25.01 4.07 4.97
CA GLN A 68 24.72 2.85 4.24
C GLN A 68 25.98 1.97 4.05
N GLY A 69 25.82 0.66 4.14
CA GLY A 69 26.89 -0.30 3.89
C GLY A 69 27.09 -1.31 5.02
N GLY A 70 28.25 -1.96 5.02
CA GLY A 70 28.56 -3.14 5.84
C GLY A 70 29.58 -4.03 5.13
N PRO A 71 29.77 -5.28 5.57
CA PRO A 71 29.08 -5.90 6.70
C PRO A 71 29.59 -5.41 8.05
N TYR A 72 28.74 -5.51 9.06
CA TYR A 72 29.06 -5.31 10.47
C TYR A 72 28.71 -6.57 11.27
N MET A 73 29.27 -6.67 12.48
CA MET A 73 28.85 -7.60 13.51
C MET A 73 28.17 -6.82 14.64
N LEU A 74 27.05 -7.34 15.14
CA LEU A 74 26.29 -6.76 16.24
C LEU A 74 26.25 -7.74 17.42
N THR A 75 26.90 -7.38 18.51
CA THR A 75 27.00 -8.23 19.71
C THR A 75 26.27 -7.59 20.88
N ALA A 76 25.34 -8.33 21.50
CA ALA A 76 24.81 -8.03 22.82
C ALA A 76 25.56 -8.88 23.87
N GLY A 77 26.07 -8.24 24.91
CA GLY A 77 26.78 -8.92 26.00
C GLY A 77 26.23 -8.58 27.38
N GLN A 78 26.10 -9.59 28.25
CA GLN A 78 25.67 -9.48 29.64
C GLN A 78 26.50 -10.44 30.51
N GLY A 79 27.35 -9.87 31.39
CA GLY A 79 28.28 -10.69 32.18
C GLY A 79 29.24 -11.47 31.28
N SER A 80 29.18 -12.80 31.32
CA SER A 80 29.93 -13.71 30.44
C SER A 80 29.15 -14.19 29.21
N GLU A 81 27.84 -13.91 29.14
CA GLU A 81 27.01 -14.29 27.99
C GLU A 81 27.16 -13.25 26.87
N ASN A 82 27.34 -13.73 25.63
CA ASN A 82 27.35 -12.90 24.43
C ASN A 82 26.51 -13.57 23.34
N VAL A 83 25.68 -12.77 22.66
CA VAL A 83 24.96 -13.16 21.45
C VAL A 83 25.42 -12.23 20.33
N THR A 84 25.82 -12.79 19.19
CA THR A 84 26.37 -12.01 18.07
C THR A 84 25.63 -12.35 16.78
N LEU A 85 25.23 -11.30 16.07
CA LEU A 85 24.67 -11.36 14.72
C LEU A 85 25.74 -10.88 13.72
N GLN A 86 25.79 -11.50 12.55
CA GLN A 86 26.81 -11.31 11.53
C GLN A 86 26.20 -10.90 10.18
N ASP A 87 27.05 -10.38 9.29
CA ASP A 87 26.65 -9.92 7.94
C ASP A 87 25.55 -8.85 7.98
N ILE A 88 25.64 -7.92 8.92
CA ILE A 88 24.65 -6.87 9.14
C ILE A 88 24.96 -5.67 8.25
N TYR A 89 23.97 -5.21 7.49
CA TYR A 89 24.09 -4.00 6.66
C TYR A 89 23.20 -2.88 7.21
N PHE A 90 23.62 -1.64 6.96
CA PHE A 90 22.76 -0.47 7.09
C PHE A 90 22.25 -0.08 5.70
N GLY A 91 20.94 0.10 5.59
CA GLY A 91 20.20 0.33 4.35
C GLY A 91 18.79 0.84 4.63
N ASP A 92 17.92 0.90 3.63
CA ASP A 92 16.51 1.25 3.89
C ASP A 92 15.67 -0.01 4.10
N VAL A 93 14.85 -0.01 5.15
CA VAL A 93 13.99 -1.15 5.51
C VAL A 93 12.54 -0.87 5.15
N TRP A 94 11.92 -1.79 4.42
CA TRP A 94 10.54 -1.70 3.95
C TRP A 94 9.70 -2.86 4.51
N LEU A 95 8.54 -2.50 5.06
CA LEU A 95 7.51 -3.47 5.47
C LEU A 95 6.50 -3.68 4.35
N CYS A 96 6.28 -4.93 3.96
CA CYS A 96 5.34 -5.34 2.93
C CYS A 96 4.22 -6.16 3.58
N SER A 97 3.00 -5.62 3.56
CA SER A 97 1.86 -6.21 4.27
C SER A 97 0.57 -6.20 3.45
N GLY A 98 -0.42 -6.95 3.92
CA GLY A 98 -1.72 -7.09 3.28
C GLY A 98 -2.12 -8.55 3.13
N GLN A 99 -2.89 -8.84 2.08
CA GLN A 99 -3.47 -10.17 1.88
C GLN A 99 -2.81 -10.95 0.74
N SER A 100 -3.56 -11.83 0.09
CA SER A 100 -3.06 -12.85 -0.83
C SER A 100 -2.27 -12.27 -1.99
N ASN A 101 -2.66 -11.10 -2.52
CA ASN A 101 -1.93 -10.46 -3.59
C ASN A 101 -0.59 -9.83 -3.16
N MET A 102 -0.39 -9.56 -1.86
CA MET A 102 0.92 -9.29 -1.26
C MET A 102 1.67 -10.60 -1.02
N ALA A 103 1.02 -11.62 -0.47
CA ALA A 103 1.62 -12.92 -0.13
C ALA A 103 1.95 -13.81 -1.35
N MET A 104 1.49 -13.45 -2.55
CA MET A 104 1.85 -14.17 -3.79
C MET A 104 3.36 -14.13 -3.98
N THR A 105 3.94 -15.30 -4.21
CA THR A 105 5.39 -15.49 -4.22
C THR A 105 5.99 -15.25 -5.59
N VAL A 106 7.31 -15.12 -5.69
CA VAL A 106 7.99 -14.94 -7.00
C VAL A 106 7.71 -16.10 -7.94
N LEU A 107 7.47 -17.32 -7.44
CA LEU A 107 7.09 -18.46 -8.29
C LEU A 107 5.73 -18.30 -8.98
N GLN A 108 4.85 -17.45 -8.45
CA GLN A 108 3.45 -17.34 -8.88
C GLN A 108 3.22 -16.24 -9.92
N ILE A 109 4.26 -15.52 -10.36
CA ILE A 109 4.15 -14.38 -11.27
C ILE A 109 4.59 -14.73 -12.70
N ALA A 110 4.18 -13.92 -13.68
CA ALA A 110 4.38 -14.22 -15.09
C ALA A 110 5.86 -14.35 -15.51
N ASN A 111 6.77 -13.60 -14.87
CA ASN A 111 8.21 -13.61 -15.20
C ASN A 111 9.07 -14.43 -14.22
N ALA A 112 8.46 -15.30 -13.40
CA ALA A 112 9.12 -16.01 -12.29
C ALA A 112 10.53 -16.50 -12.61
N SER A 113 10.71 -17.26 -13.71
CA SER A 113 11.99 -17.85 -14.08
C SER A 113 13.12 -16.82 -14.25
N GLN A 114 12.82 -15.62 -14.74
CA GLN A 114 13.82 -14.56 -14.90
C GLN A 114 14.21 -13.96 -13.56
N GLU A 115 13.25 -13.72 -12.67
CA GLU A 115 13.50 -13.16 -11.33
C GLU A 115 14.30 -14.11 -10.44
N LEU A 116 13.98 -15.41 -10.48
CA LEU A 116 14.70 -16.42 -9.68
C LEU A 116 16.16 -16.54 -10.12
N VAL A 117 16.44 -16.46 -11.42
CA VAL A 117 17.81 -16.44 -11.94
C VAL A 117 18.51 -15.13 -11.57
N ALA A 118 17.79 -14.01 -11.64
CA ALA A 118 18.35 -12.70 -11.37
C ALA A 118 18.65 -12.45 -9.88
N ALA A 119 18.03 -13.21 -8.96
CA ALA A 119 18.19 -13.07 -7.51
C ALA A 119 19.66 -13.00 -7.06
N ALA A 120 20.53 -13.81 -7.65
CA ALA A 120 21.96 -13.86 -7.34
C ALA A 120 22.71 -12.55 -7.64
N TYR A 121 22.15 -11.66 -8.48
CA TYR A 121 22.73 -10.35 -8.78
C TYR A 121 22.39 -9.27 -7.75
N TYR A 122 21.54 -9.58 -6.76
CA TYR A 122 21.07 -8.63 -5.76
C TYR A 122 21.37 -9.10 -4.32
N PRO A 123 22.62 -9.45 -3.98
CA PRO A 123 22.95 -9.96 -2.66
C PRO A 123 22.71 -8.95 -1.52
N TYR A 124 22.58 -7.66 -1.84
CA TYR A 124 22.34 -6.58 -0.88
C TYR A 124 20.85 -6.22 -0.71
N VAL A 125 19.94 -6.91 -1.40
CA VAL A 125 18.50 -6.87 -1.12
C VAL A 125 18.20 -8.05 -0.20
N ARG A 126 18.00 -7.82 1.10
CA ARG A 126 17.84 -8.89 2.09
C ARG A 126 16.36 -9.08 2.40
N ILE A 127 15.94 -10.33 2.58
CA ILE A 127 14.54 -10.70 2.74
C ILE A 127 14.31 -11.41 4.08
N PHE A 128 13.14 -11.15 4.68
CA PHE A 128 12.66 -11.76 5.92
C PHE A 128 11.14 -11.87 5.86
N ALA A 129 10.56 -12.99 6.29
CA ALA A 129 9.10 -13.16 6.34
C ALA A 129 8.63 -13.63 7.73
N ALA A 130 7.72 -12.86 8.33
CA ALA A 130 6.99 -13.27 9.52
C ALA A 130 6.00 -14.40 9.16
N ALA A 131 5.84 -15.37 10.07
CA ALA A 131 4.88 -16.44 9.85
C ALA A 131 3.43 -15.95 10.01
N PRO A 132 2.47 -16.57 9.30
CA PRO A 132 1.05 -16.29 9.48
C PRO A 132 0.59 -16.77 10.87
N VAL A 133 0.65 -15.87 11.85
CA VAL A 133 0.20 -16.07 13.24
C VAL A 133 -0.89 -15.06 13.58
N ARG A 134 -1.83 -15.45 14.44
CA ARG A 134 -2.89 -14.58 14.96
C ARG A 134 -2.90 -14.62 16.48
N SER A 135 -3.27 -13.52 17.13
CA SER A 135 -3.38 -13.44 18.59
C SER A 135 -4.53 -12.54 19.00
N ASP A 136 -5.26 -12.91 20.06
CA ASP A 136 -6.32 -12.07 20.64
C ASP A 136 -5.76 -10.92 21.48
N VAL A 137 -4.44 -10.91 21.75
CA VAL A 137 -3.72 -9.85 22.48
C VAL A 137 -2.46 -9.43 21.75
N GLU A 138 -2.09 -8.15 21.87
CA GLU A 138 -0.83 -7.61 21.34
C GLU A 138 0.37 -8.43 21.85
N LEU A 139 1.16 -9.00 20.94
CA LEU A 139 2.38 -9.73 21.26
C LEU A 139 3.57 -8.76 21.30
N GLU A 140 4.47 -8.96 22.25
CA GLU A 140 5.70 -8.17 22.36
C GLU A 140 6.72 -8.51 21.25
N ASP A 141 6.79 -9.80 20.87
CA ASP A 141 7.72 -10.34 19.89
C ASP A 141 7.00 -11.31 18.94
N LEU A 142 7.59 -11.60 17.78
CA LEU A 142 6.99 -12.56 16.85
C LEU A 142 7.06 -13.96 17.46
N GLU A 143 5.92 -14.64 17.48
CA GLU A 143 5.80 -16.02 17.95
C GLU A 143 6.49 -17.01 17.00
N GLN A 144 6.41 -16.76 15.68
CA GLN A 144 6.99 -17.61 14.66
C GLN A 144 7.48 -16.80 13.46
N ILE A 145 8.56 -17.29 12.84
CA ILE A 145 9.19 -16.73 11.65
C ILE A 145 9.12 -17.79 10.55
N ASP A 146 8.73 -17.40 9.34
CA ASP A 146 8.62 -18.30 8.19
C ASP A 146 9.94 -18.34 7.41
N LEU A 147 10.54 -17.16 7.21
CA LEU A 147 11.85 -17.00 6.59
C LEU A 147 12.72 -16.06 7.44
N LEU A 148 13.81 -16.60 7.99
CA LEU A 148 14.87 -15.81 8.62
C LEU A 148 15.53 -14.88 7.60
N TRP A 149 16.14 -13.80 8.09
CA TRP A 149 16.92 -12.89 7.26
C TRP A 149 17.92 -13.65 6.39
N SER A 150 17.88 -13.38 5.10
CA SER A 150 18.67 -14.15 4.14
C SER A 150 19.05 -13.37 2.87
N ILE A 151 20.09 -13.87 2.21
CA ILE A 151 20.44 -13.49 0.84
C ILE A 151 19.37 -14.08 -0.08
N PRO A 152 18.84 -13.33 -1.06
CA PRO A 152 17.82 -13.85 -1.96
C PRO A 152 18.41 -14.93 -2.88
N THR A 153 17.68 -16.02 -2.99
CA THR A 153 17.99 -17.18 -3.84
C THR A 153 16.71 -17.62 -4.56
N ALA A 154 16.86 -18.46 -5.57
CA ALA A 154 15.68 -19.03 -6.24
C ALA A 154 14.79 -19.85 -5.27
N GLU A 155 15.35 -20.42 -4.21
CA GLU A 155 14.61 -21.26 -3.25
C GLU A 155 13.79 -20.42 -2.26
N ASN A 156 14.38 -19.37 -1.68
CA ASN A 156 13.71 -18.55 -0.67
C ASN A 156 12.89 -17.38 -1.24
N LEU A 157 12.94 -17.11 -2.55
CA LEU A 157 12.01 -16.18 -3.21
C LEU A 157 10.66 -16.83 -3.53
N GLY A 158 10.56 -18.15 -3.40
CA GLY A 158 9.33 -18.89 -3.56
C GLY A 158 9.62 -20.38 -3.43
N HIS A 159 8.96 -21.04 -2.48
CA HIS A 159 9.00 -22.50 -2.36
C HIS A 159 7.59 -23.07 -2.17
N GLY A 160 6.90 -23.33 -3.28
CA GLY A 160 5.51 -23.79 -3.27
C GLY A 160 4.50 -22.66 -3.45
N ASN A 161 3.24 -22.93 -3.10
CA ASN A 161 2.14 -21.97 -3.27
C ASN A 161 1.96 -21.13 -2.01
N PHE A 162 2.08 -19.80 -2.13
CA PHE A 162 1.93 -18.86 -1.01
C PHE A 162 2.88 -19.14 0.17
N THR A 163 4.01 -19.78 -0.10
CA THR A 163 5.13 -19.94 0.82
C THR A 163 6.22 -19.00 0.34
N TYR A 164 6.55 -17.99 1.15
CA TYR A 164 7.44 -16.85 0.88
C TYR A 164 8.43 -17.01 -0.29
N PHE A 165 8.75 -15.94 -1.01
CA PHE A 165 8.67 -14.54 -0.58
C PHE A 165 7.79 -13.71 -1.50
N SER A 166 7.11 -12.72 -0.93
CA SER A 166 6.24 -11.78 -1.64
C SER A 166 6.91 -11.23 -2.90
N ALA A 167 6.30 -11.51 -4.05
CA ALA A 167 6.79 -11.04 -5.34
C ALA A 167 6.75 -9.51 -5.44
N VAL A 168 5.70 -8.88 -4.91
CA VAL A 168 5.57 -7.42 -4.91
C VAL A 168 6.67 -6.80 -4.06
N CYS A 169 6.93 -7.37 -2.89
CA CYS A 169 7.98 -6.90 -1.99
C CYS A 169 9.37 -7.07 -2.61
N TRP A 170 9.68 -8.26 -3.14
CA TRP A 170 10.94 -8.55 -3.84
C TRP A 170 11.20 -7.56 -4.97
N LEU A 171 10.24 -7.40 -5.87
CA LEU A 171 10.38 -6.53 -7.04
C LEU A 171 10.54 -5.05 -6.64
N LEU A 172 9.81 -4.59 -5.61
CA LEU A 172 9.98 -3.24 -5.08
C LEU A 172 11.42 -3.01 -4.58
N GLY A 173 11.93 -3.91 -3.73
CA GLY A 173 13.28 -3.78 -3.21
C GLY A 173 14.36 -3.91 -4.28
N ARG A 174 14.17 -4.80 -5.26
CA ARG A 174 15.06 -4.93 -6.42
C ARG A 174 15.14 -3.62 -7.21
N TYR A 175 13.99 -3.04 -7.57
CA TYR A 175 13.97 -1.77 -8.31
C TYR A 175 14.57 -0.62 -7.49
N LEU A 176 14.28 -0.55 -6.19
CA LEU A 176 14.88 0.44 -5.30
C LEU A 176 16.40 0.28 -5.24
N TYR A 177 16.92 -0.94 -5.11
CA TYR A 177 18.35 -1.20 -5.13
C TYR A 177 19.00 -0.79 -6.46
N GLU A 178 18.35 -1.04 -7.60
CA GLU A 178 18.83 -0.61 -8.92
C GLU A 178 18.92 0.92 -9.04
N ALA A 179 17.99 1.65 -8.42
CA ALA A 179 17.98 3.11 -8.42
C ALA A 179 18.97 3.71 -7.40
N LEU A 180 19.03 3.13 -6.20
CA LEU A 180 19.69 3.72 -5.03
C LEU A 180 21.12 3.21 -4.79
N ARG A 181 21.41 1.98 -5.23
CA ARG A 181 22.74 1.33 -5.16
C ARG A 181 23.30 1.16 -3.74
N TYR A 182 22.44 0.90 -2.78
CA TYR A 182 22.81 0.54 -1.40
C TYR A 182 21.84 -0.50 -0.81
N PRO A 183 22.17 -1.15 0.33
CA PRO A 183 21.38 -2.26 0.86
C PRO A 183 19.91 -1.93 1.10
N ILE A 184 19.02 -2.87 0.82
CA ILE A 184 17.57 -2.76 1.05
C ILE A 184 17.12 -3.96 1.89
N GLY A 185 16.44 -3.71 2.99
CA GLY A 185 15.80 -4.74 3.82
C GLY A 185 14.32 -4.85 3.49
N LEU A 186 13.84 -6.07 3.28
CA LEU A 186 12.45 -6.36 2.95
C LEU A 186 11.84 -7.28 4.01
N VAL A 187 10.79 -6.81 4.67
CA VAL A 187 10.08 -7.53 5.73
C VAL A 187 8.67 -7.83 5.24
N GLU A 188 8.36 -9.09 5.05
CA GLU A 188 7.02 -9.55 4.68
C GLU A 188 6.20 -9.90 5.93
N ALA A 189 4.99 -9.34 6.01
CA ALA A 189 3.97 -9.68 6.98
C ALA A 189 2.60 -9.69 6.29
N ALA A 190 2.26 -10.78 5.59
CA ALA A 190 1.07 -10.87 4.75
C ALA A 190 0.31 -12.19 4.97
N TRP A 191 -1.02 -12.15 4.85
CA TRP A 191 -1.87 -13.34 4.98
C TRP A 191 -3.13 -13.24 4.10
N GLY A 192 -3.27 -14.19 3.17
CA GLY A 192 -4.41 -14.30 2.26
C GLY A 192 -5.81 -14.39 2.90
N GLY A 193 -6.79 -13.72 2.27
CA GLY A 193 -8.21 -13.81 2.65
C GLY A 193 -8.58 -13.01 3.90
N THR A 194 -7.82 -11.97 4.22
CA THR A 194 -7.96 -11.18 5.45
C THR A 194 -8.52 -9.78 5.14
N PRO A 195 -9.52 -9.32 5.91
CA PRO A 195 -10.04 -7.96 5.81
C PRO A 195 -9.18 -6.99 6.64
N ILE A 196 -9.32 -5.68 6.37
CA ILE A 196 -8.52 -4.63 7.01
C ILE A 196 -8.71 -4.59 8.53
N GLU A 197 -9.87 -5.04 9.02
CA GLU A 197 -10.19 -5.16 10.43
C GLU A 197 -9.20 -6.06 11.19
N ALA A 198 -8.73 -7.15 10.57
CA ALA A 198 -7.77 -8.03 11.21
C ALA A 198 -6.39 -7.36 11.39
N TRP A 199 -6.04 -6.40 10.53
CA TRP A 199 -4.75 -5.70 10.48
C TRP A 199 -4.74 -4.35 11.22
N SER A 200 -5.91 -3.87 11.62
CA SER A 200 -6.07 -2.59 12.30
C SER A 200 -6.00 -2.79 13.81
N SER A 201 -5.41 -1.83 14.53
CA SER A 201 -5.52 -1.84 15.99
C SER A 201 -6.96 -1.54 16.44
N PRO A 202 -7.33 -1.86 17.69
CA PRO A 202 -8.64 -1.50 18.23
C PRO A 202 -8.92 0.01 18.15
N ARG A 203 -7.87 0.84 18.32
CA ARG A 203 -7.97 2.31 18.25
C ARG A 203 -8.35 2.79 16.85
N ALA A 204 -7.71 2.24 15.82
CA ALA A 204 -8.00 2.58 14.42
C ALA A 204 -9.44 2.21 14.03
N LEU A 205 -9.92 1.05 14.47
CA LEU A 205 -11.28 0.60 14.20
C LEU A 205 -12.33 1.43 14.95
N GLN A 206 -12.08 1.73 16.22
CA GLN A 206 -12.96 2.57 17.03
C GLN A 206 -13.14 3.97 16.44
N ALA A 207 -12.07 4.54 15.85
CA ALA A 207 -12.14 5.84 15.17
C ALA A 207 -13.13 5.86 13.98
N CYS A 208 -13.47 4.68 13.44
CA CYS A 208 -14.42 4.50 12.35
C CYS A 208 -15.75 3.86 12.79
N GLY A 209 -16.01 3.78 14.09
CA GLY A 209 -17.25 3.21 14.64
C GLY A 209 -17.33 1.68 14.54
N LEU A 210 -16.22 0.99 14.28
CA LEU A 210 -16.14 -0.47 14.32
C LEU A 210 -15.58 -0.89 15.70
N SER A 211 -16.43 -1.36 16.61
CA SER A 211 -16.00 -1.87 17.92
C SER A 211 -15.77 -3.38 17.92
N GLU A 212 -14.92 -3.87 18.82
CA GLU A 212 -14.66 -5.31 19.04
C GLU A 212 -15.94 -6.13 19.30
N ASP A 213 -16.96 -5.49 19.90
CA ASP A 213 -18.26 -6.08 20.26
C ASP A 213 -19.27 -6.22 19.10
N MET A 214 -18.88 -5.93 17.85
CA MET A 214 -19.69 -6.30 16.69
C MET A 214 -19.60 -7.81 16.50
N GLY A 215 -20.34 -8.51 17.36
CA GLY A 215 -20.24 -9.94 17.64
C GLY A 215 -20.18 -10.75 16.36
N SER A 216 -19.25 -11.72 16.35
CA SER A 216 -19.02 -12.70 15.28
C SER A 216 -19.53 -12.15 13.95
N ILE A 217 -18.72 -11.33 13.27
CA ILE A 217 -18.90 -11.02 11.84
C ILE A 217 -19.53 -12.26 11.24
N SER A 218 -20.81 -12.17 10.89
CA SER A 218 -21.57 -13.34 10.43
C SER A 218 -20.68 -14.02 9.42
N PRO A 219 -20.47 -15.35 9.46
CA PRO A 219 -19.56 -16.01 8.56
C PRO A 219 -20.11 -15.78 7.15
N HIS A 220 -19.66 -14.69 6.54
CA HIS A 220 -19.74 -14.45 5.13
C HIS A 220 -18.86 -15.56 4.61
N ARG A 221 -19.52 -16.69 4.34
CA ARG A 221 -18.94 -17.85 3.69
C ARG A 221 -18.10 -17.26 2.56
N HIS A 222 -16.84 -17.69 2.47
CA HIS A 222 -15.88 -17.44 1.39
C HIS A 222 -14.62 -16.59 1.70
N LEU A 223 -14.44 -16.02 2.89
CA LEU A 223 -13.11 -15.49 3.28
C LEU A 223 -12.26 -16.60 3.93
N SER A 224 -11.06 -16.85 3.41
CA SER A 224 -10.20 -17.97 3.79
C SER A 224 -9.21 -17.67 4.93
N GLY A 225 -9.00 -16.40 5.27
CA GLY A 225 -8.05 -15.95 6.28
C GLY A 225 -8.70 -15.51 7.60
N PRO A 226 -7.90 -15.14 8.62
CA PRO A 226 -8.39 -14.54 9.86
C PRO A 226 -9.22 -13.27 9.61
N GLN A 227 -10.38 -13.19 10.25
CA GLN A 227 -11.32 -12.07 10.11
C GLN A 227 -11.62 -11.36 11.42
N THR A 228 -11.28 -11.98 12.56
CA THR A 228 -11.45 -11.37 13.87
C THR A 228 -10.68 -10.04 13.91
N PRO A 229 -11.31 -8.94 14.35
CA PRO A 229 -10.64 -7.65 14.47
C PRO A 229 -9.33 -7.74 15.25
N SER A 230 -8.32 -6.98 14.79
CA SER A 230 -7.02 -6.80 15.43
C SER A 230 -6.12 -8.02 15.57
N VAL A 231 -6.56 -9.24 15.21
CA VAL A 231 -5.75 -10.44 15.52
C VAL A 231 -4.43 -10.55 14.75
N LEU A 232 -4.32 -9.91 13.59
CA LEU A 232 -3.09 -9.84 12.80
C LEU A 232 -2.28 -8.58 13.13
N TRP A 233 -2.94 -7.48 13.49
CA TRP A 233 -2.26 -6.36 14.16
C TRP A 233 -1.46 -6.87 15.36
N ASN A 234 -2.14 -7.60 16.24
CA ASN A 234 -1.60 -8.14 17.49
C ASN A 234 -0.38 -9.05 17.31
N ALA A 235 -0.40 -9.93 16.29
CA ALA A 235 0.59 -10.98 16.14
C ALA A 235 1.65 -10.73 15.05
N MET A 236 1.33 -9.95 14.02
CA MET A 236 2.19 -9.77 12.84
C MET A 236 2.71 -8.34 12.67
N ILE A 237 2.08 -7.34 13.29
CA ILE A 237 2.48 -5.92 13.15
C ILE A 237 2.99 -5.34 14.46
N HIS A 238 2.25 -5.51 15.56
CA HIS A 238 2.62 -5.00 16.87
C HIS A 238 4.04 -5.45 17.33
N PRO A 239 4.46 -6.71 17.14
CA PRO A 239 5.82 -7.13 17.45
C PRO A 239 6.93 -6.41 16.67
N LEU A 240 6.59 -5.84 15.50
CA LEU A 240 7.54 -5.17 14.62
C LEU A 240 7.66 -3.67 14.92
N LEU A 241 6.88 -3.10 15.84
CA LEU A 241 6.82 -1.64 16.06
C LEU A 241 8.14 -1.01 16.48
N ASN A 242 9.03 -1.79 17.10
CA ASN A 242 10.38 -1.32 17.44
C ASN A 242 11.30 -1.22 16.22
N MET A 243 10.94 -1.80 15.06
CA MET A 243 11.73 -1.71 13.85
C MET A 243 11.67 -0.30 13.28
N THR A 244 12.85 0.26 12.97
CA THR A 244 12.93 1.54 12.25
C THR A 244 12.70 1.29 10.76
N LEU A 245 11.75 1.98 10.15
CA LEU A 245 11.32 1.76 8.76
C LEU A 245 11.53 3.00 7.88
N ARG A 246 11.80 2.76 6.60
CA ARG A 246 11.77 3.78 5.54
C ARG A 246 10.40 3.92 4.90
N GLY A 247 9.62 2.84 4.83
CA GLY A 247 8.30 2.87 4.22
C GLY A 247 7.53 1.56 4.34
N VAL A 248 6.25 1.63 3.98
CA VAL A 248 5.33 0.49 3.93
C VAL A 248 4.81 0.32 2.50
N ALA A 249 4.70 -0.94 2.06
CA ALA A 249 3.96 -1.35 0.87
C ALA A 249 2.76 -2.21 1.29
N TRP A 250 1.57 -1.83 0.86
CA TRP A 250 0.31 -2.45 1.26
C TRP A 250 -0.48 -2.96 0.05
N TYR A 251 -0.88 -4.23 0.06
CA TYR A 251 -1.77 -4.77 -0.96
C TYR A 251 -2.88 -5.59 -0.31
N GLN A 252 -3.98 -4.90 -0.05
CA GLN A 252 -5.19 -5.47 0.52
C GLN A 252 -6.43 -4.70 0.09
N GLY A 253 -7.55 -5.39 0.15
CA GLY A 253 -8.88 -4.81 0.05
C GLY A 253 -9.87 -5.83 -0.45
N GLU A 254 -9.45 -6.85 -1.18
CA GLU A 254 -10.37 -7.75 -1.89
C GLU A 254 -11.36 -8.44 -0.94
N ALA A 255 -10.97 -8.70 0.31
CA ALA A 255 -11.89 -9.19 1.33
C ALA A 255 -12.96 -8.15 1.72
N ASN A 256 -12.55 -6.89 1.86
CA ASN A 256 -13.44 -5.76 2.14
C ASN A 256 -14.31 -5.36 0.95
N ALA A 257 -14.08 -5.89 -0.25
CA ALA A 257 -15.06 -5.74 -1.34
C ALA A 257 -16.37 -6.50 -1.04
N PHE A 258 -16.37 -7.33 0.01
CA PHE A 258 -17.52 -8.13 0.43
C PHE A 258 -17.81 -8.02 1.93
N LEU A 259 -17.06 -7.17 2.65
CA LEU A 259 -17.20 -6.94 4.08
C LEU A 259 -16.92 -5.48 4.40
N HIS A 260 -17.94 -4.77 4.90
CA HIS A 260 -17.84 -3.36 5.28
C HIS A 260 -17.20 -2.47 4.19
N THR A 261 -17.60 -2.69 2.92
CA THR A 261 -17.03 -2.03 1.76
C THR A 261 -16.99 -0.51 1.92
N ASP A 262 -18.12 0.08 2.34
CA ASP A 262 -18.27 1.53 2.45
C ASP A 262 -17.46 2.12 3.62
N GLN A 263 -17.23 1.34 4.68
CA GLN A 263 -16.41 1.78 5.82
C GLN A 263 -14.91 1.83 5.48
N TYR A 264 -14.48 1.23 4.36
CA TYR A 264 -13.07 1.23 3.95
C TYR A 264 -12.51 2.64 3.74
N ASN A 265 -13.37 3.61 3.37
CA ASN A 265 -12.99 5.02 3.21
C ASN A 265 -12.54 5.69 4.52
N CYS A 266 -12.86 5.08 5.65
CA CYS A 266 -12.46 5.50 6.99
C CYS A 266 -11.37 4.57 7.54
N THR A 267 -11.60 3.25 7.50
CA THR A 267 -10.71 2.29 8.16
C THR A 267 -9.32 2.27 7.56
N PHE A 268 -9.17 2.47 6.25
CA PHE A 268 -7.85 2.48 5.62
C PHE A 268 -7.03 3.73 5.98
N PRO A 269 -7.55 4.96 5.87
CA PRO A 269 -6.88 6.13 6.43
C PRO A 269 -6.57 6.01 7.94
N ALA A 270 -7.49 5.45 8.72
CA ALA A 270 -7.29 5.25 10.16
C ALA A 270 -6.16 4.25 10.45
N LEU A 271 -6.09 3.14 9.71
CA LEU A 271 -5.00 2.17 9.79
C LEU A 271 -3.66 2.86 9.50
N ILE A 272 -3.57 3.61 8.40
CA ILE A 272 -2.33 4.31 8.02
C ILE A 272 -1.89 5.28 9.12
N ALA A 273 -2.82 6.05 9.68
CA ALA A 273 -2.52 7.02 10.74
C ALA A 273 -2.07 6.34 12.04
N ASP A 274 -2.75 5.27 12.46
CA ASP A 274 -2.39 4.54 13.67
C ASP A 274 -1.06 3.78 13.51
N TRP A 275 -0.80 3.14 12.36
CA TRP A 275 0.48 2.50 12.10
C TRP A 275 1.63 3.50 12.12
N ARG A 276 1.47 4.67 11.48
CA ARG A 276 2.46 5.75 11.53
C ARG A 276 2.79 6.14 12.97
N GLN A 277 1.77 6.37 13.78
CA GLN A 277 1.96 6.74 15.18
C GLN A 277 2.61 5.60 15.97
N ALA A 278 2.17 4.36 15.76
CA ALA A 278 2.66 3.19 16.49
C ALA A 278 4.12 2.87 16.16
N PHE A 279 4.50 2.86 14.88
CA PHE A 279 5.89 2.66 14.46
C PHE A 279 6.78 3.83 14.90
N HIS A 280 6.29 5.08 14.83
CA HIS A 280 7.03 6.23 15.35
C HIS A 280 7.29 6.08 16.86
N THR A 281 6.26 5.75 17.65
CA THR A 281 6.40 5.56 19.10
C THR A 281 7.28 4.36 19.45
N GLY A 282 7.03 3.19 18.85
CA GLY A 282 7.74 1.94 19.13
C GLY A 282 9.22 2.03 18.79
N SER A 283 9.54 2.68 17.67
CA SER A 283 10.93 2.94 17.26
C SER A 283 11.58 4.11 17.99
N ALA A 284 11.04 4.59 19.13
CA ALA A 284 11.57 5.73 19.88
C ALA A 284 11.78 7.00 19.01
N GLY A 285 10.83 7.25 18.11
CA GLY A 285 10.82 8.39 17.19
C GLY A 285 11.73 8.25 15.97
N GLN A 286 12.37 7.09 15.76
CA GLN A 286 13.31 6.90 14.66
C GLN A 286 12.61 6.66 13.31
N THR A 287 11.48 5.98 13.31
CA THR A 287 10.59 5.94 12.16
C THR A 287 9.90 7.30 12.02
N GLU A 288 10.02 7.93 10.85
CA GLU A 288 9.37 9.21 10.56
C GLU A 288 7.86 9.17 10.83
N LEU A 289 7.33 10.20 11.51
CA LEU A 289 5.91 10.25 11.84
C LEU A 289 5.03 10.24 10.58
N LEU A 290 5.48 10.90 9.52
CA LEU A 290 4.85 10.81 8.20
C LEU A 290 5.50 9.71 7.36
N LEU A 291 5.55 8.48 7.90
CA LEU A 291 6.10 7.30 7.22
C LEU A 291 5.46 7.16 5.82
N PRO A 292 6.26 7.10 4.74
CA PRO A 292 5.76 6.85 3.40
C PRO A 292 4.96 5.55 3.32
N PHE A 293 3.75 5.63 2.75
CA PHE A 293 2.84 4.50 2.69
C PHE A 293 2.36 4.29 1.25
N GLY A 294 2.91 3.26 0.61
CA GLY A 294 2.52 2.84 -0.73
C GLY A 294 1.43 1.79 -0.68
N PHE A 295 0.43 1.88 -1.54
CA PHE A 295 -0.57 0.82 -1.66
C PHE A 295 -0.93 0.49 -3.10
N VAL A 296 -1.50 -0.69 -3.31
CA VAL A 296 -1.96 -1.14 -4.62
C VAL A 296 -3.47 -0.98 -4.71
N GLN A 297 -3.93 -0.19 -5.68
CA GLN A 297 -5.35 -0.17 -6.03
C GLN A 297 -5.74 -1.54 -6.54
N LEU A 298 -6.89 -2.06 -6.10
CA LEU A 298 -7.29 -3.40 -6.52
C LEU A 298 -7.33 -3.57 -8.05
N SER A 299 -6.87 -4.72 -8.50
CA SER A 299 -7.06 -5.18 -9.87
C SER A 299 -8.52 -5.65 -10.07
N THR A 300 -8.79 -6.38 -11.14
CA THR A 300 -10.11 -6.92 -11.50
C THR A 300 -10.38 -8.24 -10.81
N TYR A 301 -11.66 -8.63 -10.69
CA TYR A 301 -12.03 -9.99 -10.29
C TYR A 301 -12.95 -10.67 -11.33
N ARG A 302 -14.14 -10.13 -11.61
CA ARG A 302 -15.13 -10.73 -12.53
C ARG A 302 -15.46 -9.78 -13.68
N ARG A 303 -15.54 -10.33 -14.89
CA ARG A 303 -16.01 -9.60 -16.09
C ARG A 303 -17.47 -9.16 -15.99
N GLN A 304 -18.30 -9.99 -15.39
CA GLN A 304 -19.72 -9.75 -15.18
C GLN A 304 -19.96 -9.83 -13.69
N SER A 305 -20.07 -8.67 -13.05
CA SER A 305 -20.38 -8.57 -11.63
C SER A 305 -21.79 -7.98 -11.48
N PRO A 306 -22.63 -8.56 -10.59
CA PRO A 306 -23.93 -7.97 -10.28
C PRO A 306 -23.81 -6.74 -9.35
N HIS A 307 -22.62 -6.44 -8.83
CA HIS A 307 -22.38 -5.38 -7.86
C HIS A 307 -21.13 -4.58 -8.21
N ASP A 308 -21.11 -3.30 -7.83
CA ASP A 308 -19.98 -2.40 -8.04
C ASP A 308 -18.95 -2.47 -6.90
N SER A 309 -18.89 -3.57 -6.14
CA SER A 309 -18.17 -3.58 -4.85
C SER A 309 -16.66 -3.41 -4.97
N PHE A 310 -16.04 -4.02 -5.98
CA PHE A 310 -14.62 -3.76 -6.31
C PHE A 310 -14.40 -2.32 -6.75
N THR A 311 -15.35 -1.74 -7.48
CA THR A 311 -15.27 -0.35 -7.95
C THR A 311 -15.34 0.63 -6.79
N TRP A 312 -16.34 0.46 -5.91
CA TRP A 312 -16.48 1.23 -4.67
C TRP A 312 -15.24 1.10 -3.80
N LEU A 313 -14.73 -0.11 -3.65
CA LEU A 313 -13.53 -0.30 -2.87
C LEU A 313 -12.30 0.40 -3.46
N ARG A 314 -12.10 0.40 -4.79
CA ARG A 314 -11.02 1.19 -5.42
C ARG A 314 -11.16 2.69 -5.13
N TRP A 315 -12.40 3.20 -5.04
CA TRP A 315 -12.69 4.57 -4.67
C TRP A 315 -12.37 4.82 -3.18
N HIS A 316 -12.84 3.94 -2.29
CA HIS A 316 -12.60 4.00 -0.85
C HIS A 316 -11.12 3.85 -0.47
N GLN A 317 -10.31 3.12 -1.25
CA GLN A 317 -8.85 3.05 -1.10
C GLN A 317 -8.17 4.43 -1.20
N THR A 318 -8.85 5.43 -1.78
CA THR A 318 -8.37 6.82 -1.87
C THR A 318 -9.05 7.77 -0.89
N ALA A 319 -9.79 7.23 0.09
CA ALA A 319 -10.63 7.99 1.02
C ALA A 319 -11.68 8.88 0.32
N ASP A 320 -12.20 8.37 -0.81
CA ASP A 320 -13.22 8.97 -1.67
C ASP A 320 -12.75 10.24 -2.40
N LEU A 321 -11.47 10.28 -2.77
CA LEU A 321 -10.84 11.42 -3.43
C LEU A 321 -10.27 11.09 -4.82
N GLY A 322 -10.24 9.82 -5.21
CA GLY A 322 -9.73 9.33 -6.50
C GLY A 322 -8.22 9.40 -6.71
N VAL A 323 -7.51 10.16 -5.86
CA VAL A 323 -6.05 10.37 -5.93
C VAL A 323 -5.41 10.32 -4.56
N VAL A 324 -4.12 10.01 -4.55
CA VAL A 324 -3.23 10.13 -3.40
C VAL A 324 -1.88 10.70 -3.85
N PRO A 325 -1.09 11.39 -3.01
CA PRO A 325 -1.45 11.79 -1.65
C PRO A 325 -2.62 12.78 -1.67
N ASN A 326 -3.36 12.82 -0.57
CA ASN A 326 -4.49 13.73 -0.41
C ASN A 326 -4.60 14.20 1.05
N ALA A 327 -5.56 15.07 1.35
CA ALA A 327 -5.69 15.68 2.67
C ALA A 327 -5.92 14.67 3.82
N LYS A 328 -6.55 13.53 3.54
CA LYS A 328 -6.78 12.45 4.52
C LYS A 328 -5.59 11.49 4.62
N MET A 329 -4.82 11.36 3.55
CA MET A 329 -3.70 10.43 3.44
C MET A 329 -2.45 11.13 2.88
N PRO A 330 -1.83 12.06 3.64
CA PRO A 330 -0.58 12.70 3.22
C PRO A 330 0.55 11.66 3.16
N GLY A 331 1.57 11.90 2.32
CA GLY A 331 2.74 11.02 2.22
C GLY A 331 2.42 9.60 1.70
N THR A 332 1.31 9.44 0.98
CA THR A 332 0.92 8.15 0.38
C THR A 332 1.07 8.15 -1.13
N PHE A 333 1.23 6.97 -1.72
CA PHE A 333 1.28 6.77 -3.16
C PHE A 333 0.57 5.48 -3.54
N MET A 334 0.04 5.42 -4.77
CA MET A 334 -0.81 4.31 -5.22
C MET A 334 -0.32 3.74 -6.54
N ALA A 335 -0.13 2.42 -6.57
CA ALA A 335 -0.04 1.68 -7.82
C ALA A 335 -1.45 1.36 -8.32
N VAL A 336 -1.91 2.05 -9.36
CA VAL A 336 -3.12 1.66 -10.09
C VAL A 336 -2.91 0.26 -10.66
N ALA A 337 -3.83 -0.68 -10.47
CA ALA A 337 -3.70 -2.05 -11.01
C ALA A 337 -4.95 -2.55 -11.75
N MET A 338 -5.98 -1.73 -11.92
CA MET A 338 -7.23 -2.14 -12.59
C MET A 338 -7.06 -2.53 -14.07
N ASP A 339 -5.96 -2.12 -14.71
CA ASP A 339 -5.60 -2.51 -16.08
C ASP A 339 -4.76 -3.79 -16.14
N LEU A 340 -4.41 -4.38 -15.00
CA LEU A 340 -3.58 -5.59 -14.90
C LEU A 340 -4.45 -6.82 -14.64
N CYS A 341 -5.54 -6.96 -15.40
CA CYS A 341 -6.46 -8.08 -15.27
C CYS A 341 -5.82 -9.39 -15.78
N ASP A 342 -6.16 -10.54 -15.18
CA ASP A 342 -5.65 -11.86 -15.61
C ASP A 342 -6.72 -12.94 -15.42
N GLU A 343 -7.64 -13.03 -16.38
CA GLU A 343 -8.75 -13.99 -16.33
C GLU A 343 -8.28 -15.45 -16.25
N ARG A 344 -7.08 -15.72 -16.76
CA ARG A 344 -6.49 -17.06 -16.87
C ARG A 344 -5.48 -17.35 -15.75
N SER A 345 -5.44 -16.53 -14.71
CA SER A 345 -4.58 -16.80 -13.57
C SER A 345 -4.95 -18.15 -12.95
N PRO A 346 -4.00 -19.09 -12.78
CA PRO A 346 -4.25 -20.37 -12.14
C PRO A 346 -4.57 -20.23 -10.65
N TYR A 347 -4.34 -19.04 -10.09
CA TYR A 347 -4.67 -18.68 -8.71
C TYR A 347 -6.05 -18.01 -8.61
N GLY A 348 -6.79 -17.91 -9.73
CA GLY A 348 -8.06 -17.19 -9.84
C GLY A 348 -7.86 -15.77 -10.36
N SER A 349 -8.84 -15.26 -11.10
CA SER A 349 -8.76 -13.95 -11.78
C SER A 349 -8.53 -12.75 -10.86
N ILE A 350 -8.84 -12.90 -9.58
CA ILE A 350 -8.55 -11.96 -8.49
C ILE A 350 -7.06 -11.81 -8.17
N HIS A 351 -6.23 -12.77 -8.61
CA HIS A 351 -4.80 -12.85 -8.35
C HIS A 351 -3.99 -12.66 -9.64
N PRO A 352 -3.86 -11.43 -10.14
CA PRO A 352 -3.13 -11.16 -11.38
C PRO A 352 -1.64 -11.48 -11.25
N ARG A 353 -1.08 -12.11 -12.29
CA ARG A 353 0.33 -12.53 -12.30
C ARG A 353 1.32 -11.45 -12.73
N ASP A 354 0.86 -10.32 -13.26
CA ASP A 354 1.71 -9.16 -13.58
C ASP A 354 1.99 -8.34 -12.32
N LYS A 355 2.92 -8.83 -11.50
CA LYS A 355 3.44 -8.10 -10.33
C LYS A 355 4.56 -7.14 -10.71
N GLN A 356 5.10 -7.23 -11.92
CA GLN A 356 6.17 -6.36 -12.42
C GLN A 356 5.65 -4.94 -12.57
N ASN A 357 4.49 -4.75 -13.22
CA ASN A 357 3.89 -3.44 -13.35
C ASN A 357 3.37 -2.91 -12.01
N VAL A 358 2.81 -3.77 -11.13
CA VAL A 358 2.42 -3.37 -9.77
C VAL A 358 3.63 -2.81 -9.00
N ALA A 359 4.71 -3.58 -8.90
CA ALA A 359 5.89 -3.20 -8.15
C ALA A 359 6.64 -2.03 -8.80
N HIS A 360 6.67 -1.94 -10.13
CA HIS A 360 7.27 -0.81 -10.83
C HIS A 360 6.53 0.50 -10.51
N ARG A 361 5.19 0.48 -10.51
CA ARG A 361 4.35 1.64 -10.14
C ARG A 361 4.54 2.03 -8.68
N LEU A 362 4.63 1.06 -7.76
CA LEU A 362 4.99 1.32 -6.36
C LEU A 362 6.39 1.93 -6.23
N HIS A 363 7.38 1.42 -6.97
CA HIS A 363 8.75 1.92 -6.97
C HIS A 363 8.83 3.37 -7.45
N LEU A 364 8.11 3.75 -8.51
CA LEU A 364 8.03 5.15 -8.95
C LEU A 364 7.45 6.04 -7.83
N GLY A 365 6.37 5.59 -7.18
CA GLY A 365 5.78 6.30 -6.06
C GLY A 365 6.70 6.42 -4.85
N ALA A 366 7.44 5.36 -4.52
CA ALA A 366 8.43 5.39 -3.46
C ALA A 366 9.54 6.41 -3.77
N ARG A 367 10.10 6.42 -4.98
CA ARG A 367 11.13 7.40 -5.38
C ARG A 367 10.63 8.85 -5.30
N ALA A 368 9.41 9.11 -5.78
CA ALA A 368 8.84 10.45 -5.74
C ALA A 368 8.48 10.89 -4.30
N VAL A 369 7.83 10.03 -3.51
CA VAL A 369 7.26 10.39 -2.20
C VAL A 369 8.20 10.11 -1.04
N ALA A 370 8.83 8.93 -0.99
CA ALA A 370 9.72 8.53 0.10
C ALA A 370 11.14 9.09 -0.06
N TYR A 371 11.60 9.29 -1.30
CA TYR A 371 12.96 9.78 -1.60
C TYR A 371 12.98 11.21 -2.18
N GLY A 372 11.81 11.82 -2.40
CA GLY A 372 11.69 13.23 -2.76
C GLY A 372 12.12 13.59 -4.18
N GLU A 373 12.12 12.63 -5.11
CA GLU A 373 12.42 12.89 -6.52
C GLU A 373 11.31 13.70 -7.19
N LYS A 374 11.53 15.01 -7.38
CA LYS A 374 10.48 15.98 -7.75
C LYS A 374 9.93 15.84 -9.17
N ASP A 375 10.77 15.45 -10.13
CA ASP A 375 10.41 15.42 -11.55
C ASP A 375 10.01 14.01 -12.04
N LEU A 376 9.87 13.06 -11.12
CA LEU A 376 9.51 11.69 -11.44
C LEU A 376 7.98 11.56 -11.58
N VAL A 377 7.52 11.22 -12.78
CA VAL A 377 6.11 10.92 -13.03
C VAL A 377 5.79 9.53 -12.48
N PHE A 378 4.96 9.47 -11.44
CA PHE A 378 4.55 8.22 -10.78
C PHE A 378 3.04 7.98 -10.75
N GLN A 379 2.24 8.92 -11.26
CA GLN A 379 0.79 8.84 -11.31
C GLN A 379 0.29 8.89 -12.75
N GLY A 380 -0.77 8.14 -13.04
CA GLY A 380 -1.51 8.30 -14.29
C GLY A 380 -2.28 9.63 -14.36
N PRO A 381 -2.85 9.95 -15.53
CA PRO A 381 -3.55 11.20 -15.72
C PRO A 381 -4.85 11.23 -14.89
N TYR A 382 -5.04 12.30 -14.13
CA TYR A 382 -6.26 12.56 -13.37
C TYR A 382 -6.92 13.87 -13.86
N PRO A 383 -8.26 13.96 -13.96
CA PRO A 383 -8.91 15.17 -14.43
C PRO A 383 -8.63 16.34 -13.49
N THR A 384 -8.46 17.52 -14.07
CA THR A 384 -8.32 18.82 -13.39
C THR A 384 -9.59 19.67 -13.50
N ARG A 385 -10.41 19.40 -14.52
CA ARG A 385 -11.60 20.19 -14.84
C ARG A 385 -12.55 19.40 -15.74
N ALA A 386 -13.85 19.60 -15.58
CA ALA A 386 -14.84 19.12 -16.54
C ALA A 386 -15.91 20.19 -16.79
N ILE A 387 -16.13 20.57 -18.06
CA ILE A 387 -17.04 21.67 -18.44
C ILE A 387 -18.10 21.16 -19.40
N LEU A 388 -19.38 21.39 -19.07
CA LEU A 388 -20.50 21.05 -19.94
C LEU A 388 -20.76 22.16 -20.95
N GLU A 389 -20.51 21.88 -22.23
CA GLU A 389 -20.85 22.73 -23.36
C GLU A 389 -22.28 22.41 -23.84
N VAL A 390 -23.27 23.00 -23.18
CA VAL A 390 -24.71 22.72 -23.40
C VAL A 390 -25.13 22.84 -24.87
N THR A 391 -24.64 23.85 -25.58
CA THR A 391 -25.00 24.10 -27.00
C THR A 391 -24.50 23.02 -27.94
N ARG A 392 -23.37 22.38 -27.61
CA ARG A 392 -22.75 21.32 -28.40
C ARG A 392 -23.11 19.92 -27.89
N GLY A 393 -23.74 19.80 -26.73
CA GLY A 393 -24.07 18.52 -26.11
C GLY A 393 -22.84 17.69 -25.78
N VAL A 394 -21.73 18.35 -25.40
CA VAL A 394 -20.46 17.69 -25.06
C VAL A 394 -19.95 18.11 -23.68
N LEU A 395 -19.31 17.18 -23.00
CA LEU A 395 -18.58 17.44 -21.75
C LEU A 395 -17.09 17.38 -22.04
N ASN A 396 -16.37 18.48 -21.79
CA ASN A 396 -14.94 18.59 -22.04
C ASN A 396 -14.16 18.40 -20.74
N VAL A 397 -13.38 17.33 -20.65
CA VAL A 397 -12.60 16.94 -19.46
C VAL A 397 -11.13 17.26 -19.72
N THR A 398 -10.54 18.12 -18.87
CA THR A 398 -9.15 18.57 -18.99
C THR A 398 -8.25 17.86 -17.98
N TYR A 399 -7.05 17.48 -18.40
CA TYR A 399 -6.04 16.80 -17.59
C TYR A 399 -4.76 17.63 -17.50
N SER A 400 -4.03 17.50 -16.39
CA SER A 400 -2.73 18.17 -16.20
C SER A 400 -1.60 17.51 -16.99
N GLN A 401 -1.73 16.20 -17.26
CA GLN A 401 -0.75 15.39 -17.97
C GLN A 401 -1.15 15.17 -19.44
N GLU A 402 -0.16 14.88 -20.27
CA GLU A 402 -0.43 14.43 -21.64
C GLU A 402 -1.10 13.05 -21.66
N LEU A 403 -2.11 12.92 -22.51
CA LEU A 403 -2.93 11.73 -22.68
C LEU A 403 -2.41 10.86 -23.82
N VAL A 404 -2.31 9.57 -23.54
CA VAL A 404 -2.16 8.49 -24.50
C VAL A 404 -3.46 7.71 -24.54
N TRP A 405 -4.26 7.94 -25.59
CA TRP A 405 -5.51 7.24 -25.80
C TRP A 405 -5.29 5.88 -26.46
N ARG A 406 -5.53 4.79 -25.71
CA ARG A 406 -5.51 3.44 -26.28
C ARG A 406 -6.91 3.13 -26.82
N ARG A 407 -7.11 3.43 -28.12
CA ARG A 407 -8.37 3.44 -28.92
C ARG A 407 -9.20 2.14 -28.97
N ARG A 408 -9.36 1.42 -27.86
CA ARG A 408 -10.07 0.13 -27.78
C ARG A 408 -11.33 0.16 -26.93
N ASP A 409 -11.51 1.20 -26.11
CA ASP A 409 -12.69 1.39 -25.29
C ASP A 409 -13.23 2.82 -25.42
N THR A 410 -14.45 2.96 -25.92
CA THR A 410 -15.17 4.24 -26.01
C THR A 410 -16.23 4.39 -24.92
N ARG A 411 -16.42 3.39 -24.05
CA ARG A 411 -17.48 3.32 -23.03
C ARG A 411 -16.94 3.40 -21.59
N ALA A 412 -15.67 3.79 -21.43
CA ALA A 412 -15.03 3.96 -20.13
C ALA A 412 -15.63 5.08 -19.25
N PHE A 413 -16.47 5.95 -19.83
CA PHE A 413 -17.07 7.08 -19.13
C PHE A 413 -18.58 6.92 -19.04
N GLU A 414 -19.13 7.36 -17.91
CA GLU A 414 -20.57 7.43 -17.68
C GLU A 414 -20.94 8.76 -17.03
N VAL A 415 -22.10 9.29 -17.41
CA VAL A 415 -22.67 10.52 -16.84
C VAL A 415 -23.95 10.22 -16.10
N CYS A 416 -24.15 10.93 -15.01
CA CYS A 416 -25.38 10.93 -14.25
C CYS A 416 -26.29 12.07 -14.75
N CYS A 417 -27.49 11.71 -15.22
CA CYS A 417 -28.48 12.62 -15.82
C CYS A 417 -29.77 12.62 -15.00
N SER A 418 -30.36 13.80 -14.74
CA SER A 418 -31.73 14.04 -14.18
C SER A 418 -31.82 14.59 -12.75
N SER A 419 -32.92 15.32 -12.53
CA SER A 419 -33.40 16.05 -11.35
C SER A 419 -34.16 15.20 -10.32
N GLN A 420 -33.88 13.90 -10.18
CA GLN A 420 -34.48 13.04 -9.13
C GLN A 420 -33.40 12.49 -8.18
N PRO A 421 -33.64 12.51 -6.86
CA PRO A 421 -32.66 12.06 -5.89
C PRO A 421 -32.69 10.53 -5.80
N SER A 422 -31.62 9.91 -6.31
CA SER A 422 -31.19 8.54 -6.01
C SER A 422 -32.10 7.35 -6.42
N PRO A 423 -31.54 6.28 -7.01
CA PRO A 423 -30.19 6.21 -7.57
C PRO A 423 -30.15 6.90 -8.93
N CYS A 424 -29.06 7.62 -9.22
CA CYS A 424 -28.88 8.18 -10.55
C CYS A 424 -28.69 7.06 -11.58
N GLY A 425 -29.46 7.11 -12.68
CA GLY A 425 -29.22 6.24 -13.83
C GLY A 425 -27.96 6.67 -14.56
N TRP A 426 -26.84 5.99 -14.32
CA TRP A 426 -25.59 6.21 -15.04
C TRP A 426 -25.74 5.81 -16.50
N LEU A 427 -25.48 6.74 -17.41
CA LEU A 427 -25.58 6.53 -18.85
C LEU A 427 -24.17 6.58 -19.47
N PRO A 428 -23.86 5.72 -20.46
CA PRO A 428 -22.60 5.81 -21.19
C PRO A 428 -22.38 7.20 -21.79
N ALA A 429 -21.17 7.73 -21.66
CA ALA A 429 -20.74 9.00 -22.22
C ALA A 429 -19.57 8.78 -23.20
N PRO A 430 -19.84 8.45 -24.48
CA PRO A 430 -18.79 8.05 -25.39
C PRO A 430 -17.77 9.15 -25.66
N MET A 431 -16.48 8.81 -25.69
CA MET A 431 -15.44 9.74 -26.14
C MET A 431 -15.61 10.05 -27.63
N VAL A 432 -15.82 11.33 -27.96
CA VAL A 432 -15.94 11.81 -29.36
C VAL A 432 -14.62 12.30 -29.91
N ALA A 433 -13.77 12.86 -29.06
CA ALA A 433 -12.43 13.30 -29.43
C ALA A 433 -11.51 13.25 -28.21
N VAL A 434 -10.25 12.91 -28.45
CA VAL A 434 -9.18 12.97 -27.45
C VAL A 434 -8.01 13.73 -28.06
N GLU A 435 -7.64 14.84 -27.43
CA GLU A 435 -6.46 15.63 -27.78
C GLU A 435 -5.36 15.40 -26.74
N SER A 436 -4.29 16.19 -26.78
CA SER A 436 -3.12 15.98 -25.91
C SER A 436 -3.46 16.05 -24.42
N ARG A 437 -4.45 16.84 -24.00
CA ARG A 437 -4.82 17.02 -22.58
C ARG A 437 -6.33 17.09 -22.32
N THR A 438 -7.13 16.84 -23.35
CA THR A 438 -8.59 16.99 -23.27
C THR A 438 -9.28 15.75 -23.82
N VAL A 439 -10.38 15.39 -23.16
CA VAL A 439 -11.31 14.35 -23.61
C VAL A 439 -12.68 15.00 -23.77
N MET A 440 -13.21 14.98 -24.98
CA MET A 440 -14.57 15.39 -25.26
C MET A 440 -15.49 14.16 -25.20
N LEU A 441 -16.52 14.23 -24.39
CA LEU A 441 -17.52 13.18 -24.19
C LEU A 441 -18.86 13.62 -24.77
N ALA A 442 -19.51 12.75 -25.55
CA ALA A 442 -20.90 12.95 -25.92
C ALA A 442 -21.79 12.71 -24.70
N VAL A 443 -22.67 13.67 -24.41
CA VAL A 443 -23.71 13.52 -23.36
C VAL A 443 -25.11 13.41 -23.98
N ALA A 444 -25.18 12.85 -25.20
CA ALA A 444 -26.43 12.65 -25.92
C ALA A 444 -27.37 11.76 -25.10
N GLY A 445 -28.50 12.32 -24.65
CA GLY A 445 -29.46 11.64 -23.77
C GLY A 445 -29.53 12.24 -22.36
N CYS A 446 -28.47 12.93 -21.93
CA CYS A 446 -28.52 13.89 -20.84
C CYS A 446 -29.14 15.18 -21.41
N GLY A 447 -30.18 15.73 -20.79
CA GLY A 447 -30.73 17.02 -21.19
C GLY A 447 -29.75 18.17 -20.89
N THR A 448 -30.23 19.22 -20.22
CA THR A 448 -29.38 20.36 -19.83
C THR A 448 -28.64 20.16 -18.50
N LEU A 449 -28.75 18.98 -17.87
CA LEU A 449 -28.24 18.72 -16.52
C LEU A 449 -27.43 17.42 -16.46
N VAL A 450 -26.12 17.57 -16.25
CA VAL A 450 -25.19 16.50 -15.84
C VAL A 450 -24.90 16.70 -14.35
N LEU A 451 -25.23 15.73 -13.52
CA LEU A 451 -25.00 15.78 -12.06
C LEU A 451 -23.73 15.05 -11.62
N GLY A 452 -23.15 14.24 -12.50
CA GLY A 452 -21.89 13.59 -12.20
C GLY A 452 -21.26 12.95 -13.43
N LEU A 453 -19.97 12.71 -13.33
CA LEU A 453 -19.13 12.05 -14.33
C LEU A 453 -18.29 11.00 -13.61
N ARG A 454 -18.26 9.78 -14.11
CA ARG A 454 -17.35 8.74 -13.64
C ARG A 454 -16.57 8.10 -14.77
N TYR A 455 -15.39 7.57 -14.42
CA TYR A 455 -14.47 6.90 -15.34
C TYR A 455 -14.06 5.53 -14.78
N ALA A 456 -13.98 4.54 -15.66
CA ALA A 456 -13.57 3.17 -15.38
C ALA A 456 -14.36 2.55 -14.20
N TRP A 457 -15.66 2.86 -14.11
CA TRP A 457 -16.52 2.50 -12.99
C TRP A 457 -17.12 1.09 -13.14
N ALA A 458 -16.26 0.09 -13.24
CA ALA A 458 -16.64 -1.32 -13.32
C ALA A 458 -15.58 -2.21 -12.66
N GLU A 459 -15.99 -3.40 -12.21
CA GLU A 459 -15.07 -4.39 -11.65
C GLU A 459 -13.99 -4.80 -12.66
N TRP A 460 -14.36 -4.87 -13.94
CA TRP A 460 -13.48 -5.14 -15.07
C TRP A 460 -13.61 -4.03 -16.12
N PRO A 461 -12.95 -2.87 -15.91
CA PRO A 461 -13.20 -1.70 -16.73
C PRO A 461 -12.51 -1.76 -18.10
N CYS A 462 -11.47 -2.60 -18.26
CA CYS A 462 -10.72 -2.71 -19.50
C CYS A 462 -9.98 -4.05 -19.60
N GLU A 463 -9.52 -4.38 -20.80
CA GLU A 463 -8.60 -5.51 -21.01
C GLU A 463 -7.17 -5.18 -20.53
N TYR A 464 -6.36 -6.22 -20.39
CA TYR A 464 -4.97 -6.14 -19.95
C TYR A 464 -4.21 -5.04 -20.69
N GLN A 465 -3.70 -4.07 -19.92
CA GLN A 465 -2.99 -2.88 -20.36
C GLN A 465 -3.70 -2.12 -21.50
N SER A 466 -5.03 -2.12 -21.51
CA SER A 466 -5.85 -1.57 -22.60
C SER A 466 -6.96 -0.65 -22.10
N CYS A 467 -6.80 -0.05 -20.92
CA CYS A 467 -7.68 1.02 -20.44
C CYS A 467 -7.65 2.24 -21.37
N ALA A 468 -8.71 3.05 -21.35
CA ALA A 468 -8.87 4.14 -22.31
C ALA A 468 -7.72 5.17 -22.21
N LEU A 469 -7.37 5.59 -20.99
CA LEU A 469 -6.46 6.70 -20.76
C LEU A 469 -5.19 6.27 -20.01
N TYR A 470 -4.05 6.63 -20.60
CA TYR A 470 -2.71 6.52 -20.02
C TYR A 470 -1.98 7.85 -20.16
N ASN A 471 -0.86 8.02 -19.48
CA ASN A 471 0.11 9.09 -19.79
C ASN A 471 1.24 8.57 -20.69
N SER A 472 2.17 9.46 -21.06
CA SER A 472 3.34 9.15 -21.89
C SER A 472 4.32 8.15 -21.27
N GLN A 473 4.27 7.95 -19.95
CA GLN A 473 5.05 6.93 -19.23
C GLN A 473 4.34 5.57 -19.16
N GLY A 474 3.14 5.44 -19.75
CA GLY A 474 2.37 4.21 -19.72
C GLY A 474 1.67 3.94 -18.39
N LEU A 475 1.46 4.95 -17.55
CA LEU A 475 0.68 4.84 -16.32
C LEU A 475 -0.82 5.08 -16.60
N PRO A 476 -1.72 4.16 -16.19
CA PRO A 476 -3.15 4.29 -16.43
C PRO A 476 -3.79 5.36 -15.54
N ALA A 477 -4.78 6.07 -16.07
CA ALA A 477 -5.66 6.91 -15.25
C ALA A 477 -6.37 6.04 -14.20
N PRO A 478 -6.41 6.42 -12.91
CA PRO A 478 -7.24 5.72 -11.92
C PRO A 478 -8.74 5.98 -12.18
N PRO A 479 -9.64 5.15 -11.64
CA PRO A 479 -11.07 5.43 -11.64
C PRO A 479 -11.34 6.72 -10.88
N PHE A 480 -12.37 7.45 -11.30
CA PHE A 480 -12.80 8.65 -10.60
C PHE A 480 -14.31 8.84 -10.68
N LEU A 481 -14.83 9.61 -9.73
CA LEU A 481 -16.19 10.10 -9.66
C LEU A 481 -16.14 11.61 -9.39
N LEU A 482 -16.76 12.40 -10.25
CA LEU A 482 -16.94 13.84 -10.11
C LEU A 482 -18.43 14.13 -9.96
N ASP A 483 -18.78 14.96 -8.98
CA ASP A 483 -20.16 15.42 -8.77
C ASP A 483 -20.32 16.88 -9.21
N ALA A 484 -21.50 17.23 -9.71
CA ALA A 484 -21.91 18.62 -9.88
C ALA A 484 -22.40 19.16 -8.55
N LEU A 485 -21.76 20.18 -7.98
CA LEU A 485 -22.45 20.94 -6.94
C LEU A 485 -23.65 21.68 -7.56
N PRO A 486 -24.79 21.77 -6.85
CA PRO A 486 -25.58 22.99 -6.96
C PRO A 486 -24.67 24.11 -6.50
N THR A 487 -24.34 25.05 -7.39
CA THR A 487 -23.63 26.29 -7.03
C THR A 487 -24.39 26.93 -5.86
N GLY A 488 -23.85 26.79 -4.65
CA GLY A 488 -24.32 27.53 -3.48
C GLY A 488 -24.15 29.01 -3.76
N GLU A 489 -25.24 29.75 -3.59
CA GLU A 489 -25.33 31.19 -3.71
C GLU A 489 -24.13 31.88 -3.04
N THR A 490 -23.22 32.43 -3.86
CA THR A 490 -22.39 33.55 -3.47
C THR A 490 -22.96 34.77 -4.19
N PRO A 491 -23.53 35.77 -3.47
CA PRO A 491 -24.08 36.94 -4.12
C PRO A 491 -22.92 37.77 -4.68
N GLY A 492 -22.75 37.70 -6.01
CA GLY A 492 -21.94 38.66 -6.74
C GLY A 492 -20.80 38.07 -7.57
N HIS A 493 -21.08 37.15 -8.50
CA HIS A 493 -20.32 37.11 -9.76
C HIS A 493 -21.25 36.76 -10.93
N LEU A 494 -21.16 37.61 -11.96
CA LEU A 494 -22.01 37.61 -13.15
C LEU A 494 -22.10 36.23 -13.82
N GLU A 495 -23.33 35.85 -14.18
CA GLU A 495 -23.59 34.93 -15.28
C GLU A 495 -22.88 35.42 -16.54
N THR A 496 -21.80 34.73 -16.94
CA THR A 496 -21.30 34.80 -18.31
C THR A 496 -21.90 33.66 -19.11
N ALA A 497 -22.47 33.99 -20.26
CA ALA A 497 -23.02 33.02 -21.21
C ALA A 497 -21.97 31.95 -21.58
N GLY A 498 -22.24 30.68 -21.25
CA GLY A 498 -21.57 29.52 -21.84
C GLY A 498 -21.01 28.48 -20.85
N GLY A 499 -21.88 27.64 -20.29
CA GLY A 499 -21.50 26.35 -19.69
C GLY A 499 -21.61 26.25 -18.17
N ARG A 500 -21.85 25.02 -17.67
CA ARG A 500 -21.79 24.67 -16.24
C ARG A 500 -20.50 23.89 -15.98
N GLU A 501 -19.78 24.26 -14.93
CA GLU A 501 -18.55 23.58 -14.51
C GLU A 501 -18.86 22.49 -13.49
N LEU A 502 -18.39 21.28 -13.76
CA LEU A 502 -18.33 20.21 -12.76
C LEU A 502 -17.07 20.45 -11.92
N LEU A 503 -17.25 20.65 -10.62
CA LEU A 503 -16.14 20.87 -9.73
C LEU A 503 -15.53 19.52 -9.34
N LEU A 504 -14.20 19.46 -9.32
CA LEU A 504 -13.48 18.40 -8.64
C LEU A 504 -13.70 18.59 -7.14
N LEU A 505 -14.63 17.85 -6.57
CA LEU A 505 -14.82 17.87 -5.13
C LEU A 505 -14.56 16.50 -4.55
N PRO A 506 -14.03 16.47 -3.32
CA PRO A 506 -14.22 15.32 -2.45
C PRO A 506 -15.69 14.92 -2.45
N GLY A 507 -15.99 13.73 -2.98
CA GLY A 507 -17.35 13.20 -2.96
C GLY A 507 -17.82 13.14 -1.52
N SER A 508 -18.80 13.97 -1.16
CA SER A 508 -19.37 14.03 0.20
C SER A 508 -20.88 13.82 0.20
N TRP A 509 -21.46 13.37 -0.91
CA TRP A 509 -22.92 13.36 -1.06
C TRP A 509 -23.48 12.12 -1.74
N PHE A 510 -23.07 10.90 -1.35
CA PHE A 510 -23.84 9.68 -1.65
C PHE A 510 -23.78 8.60 -0.56
N SER A 511 -23.58 8.96 0.71
CA SER A 511 -23.76 8.03 1.85
C SER A 511 -25.01 8.39 2.66
N GLN A 512 -26.19 8.34 2.05
CA GLN A 512 -27.45 8.22 2.82
C GLN A 512 -28.42 7.32 2.06
N GLY A 513 -28.69 6.13 2.62
CA GLY A 513 -29.89 5.37 2.32
C GLY A 513 -29.77 3.85 2.43
N ILE A 514 -29.91 3.35 3.67
CA ILE A 514 -30.33 2.00 4.12
C ILE A 514 -29.22 0.95 4.25
#